data_AF-A0A9W6WMA5-F1
#
_entry.id   AF-A0A9W6WMA5-F1
#
_cell.length_a   1.000
_cell.length_b   1.000
_cell.length_c   1.000
_cell.angle_alpha   90.00
_cell.angle_beta   90.00
_cell.angle_gamma   90.00
#
_symmetry.space_group_name_H-M   'P 1'
#
loop_
_entity.id
_entity.type
_entity.pdbx_description
1 polymer ?
#
loop_
_entity_poly.entity_id
_entity_poly.type
_entity_poly.pdbx_seq_one_letter_code
_entity_poly.pdbx_strand_id
1 'polypeptide(L)'
;MKVFTASFAVSVASASLPSALGWWDNGHMLVGEVATQLMDSADVKTIESMLSSWDEDFPNTGEIATTAVWMDLIKCTSVSSYCQSPVSPSITSMSDWHYIDLPVNTRGGKWEDKEANLTLFDDTMGGDAVSVIEGAIKSFKTTKSKWAANLFLRYSFTSSVTCTSRCTL
;
A
#
# COMPACT_ATOMS: atom_id res chain seq x y z
N MET A 1 -10.95 54.05 25.14
CA MET A 1 -10.79 53.09 24.03
C MET A 1 -9.31 52.96 23.68
N LYS A 2 -8.71 51.78 23.93
CA LYS A 2 -7.55 51.28 23.18
C LYS A 2 -7.72 49.76 23.08
N VAL A 3 -8.27 49.32 21.96
CA VAL A 3 -8.45 47.91 21.63
C VAL A 3 -7.10 47.43 21.10
N PHE A 4 -6.47 46.48 21.79
CA PHE A 4 -5.28 45.81 21.28
C PHE A 4 -5.72 44.70 20.34
N THR A 5 -5.69 44.98 19.04
CA THR A 5 -5.91 43.99 17.99
C THR A 5 -4.62 43.21 17.78
N ALA A 6 -4.51 42.01 18.34
CA ALA A 6 -3.43 41.09 18.01
C ALA A 6 -3.72 40.49 16.64
N SER A 7 -2.96 40.91 15.62
CA SER A 7 -3.00 40.28 14.30
C SER A 7 -2.17 39.00 14.36
N PHE A 8 -2.83 37.84 14.37
CA PHE A 8 -2.17 36.56 14.17
C PHE A 8 -1.86 36.42 12.67
N ALA A 9 -0.59 36.63 12.30
CA ALA A 9 -0.10 36.23 10.99
C ALA A 9 -0.03 34.71 10.95
N VAL A 10 -1.03 34.06 10.35
CA VAL A 10 -0.97 32.64 10.00
C VAL A 10 -0.01 32.50 8.84
N SER A 11 1.26 32.26 9.14
CA SER A 11 2.25 31.84 8.16
C SER A 11 1.90 30.41 7.75
N VAL A 12 1.15 30.26 6.65
CA VAL A 12 1.00 28.96 5.97
C VAL A 12 2.34 28.66 5.34
N ALA A 13 3.22 27.98 6.07
CA ALA A 13 4.38 27.35 5.48
C ALA A 13 3.89 26.19 4.61
N SER A 14 3.74 26.45 3.31
CA SER A 14 3.58 25.41 2.29
C SER A 14 4.88 24.60 2.25
N ALA A 15 5.10 23.75 3.24
CA ALA A 15 6.18 22.77 3.20
C ALA A 15 5.92 21.89 1.98
N SER A 16 6.73 22.06 0.94
CA SER A 16 6.79 21.14 -0.20
C SER A 16 7.24 19.79 0.35
N LEU A 17 6.26 18.96 0.73
CA LEU A 17 6.52 17.58 1.13
C LEU A 17 7.20 16.89 -0.06
N PRO A 18 8.27 16.10 0.17
CA PRO A 18 8.87 15.30 -0.87
C PRO A 18 7.78 14.45 -1.54
N SER A 19 7.71 14.49 -2.87
CA SER A 19 6.85 13.58 -3.63
C SER A 19 7.32 12.16 -3.40
N ALA A 20 6.48 11.32 -2.80
CA ALA A 20 6.72 9.89 -2.74
C ALA A 20 6.51 9.29 -4.14
N LEU A 21 7.49 8.50 -4.60
CA LEU A 21 7.34 7.69 -5.80
C LEU A 21 6.66 6.39 -5.38
N GLY A 22 5.47 6.15 -5.90
CA GLY A 22 4.71 4.91 -5.71
C GLY A 22 4.36 4.29 -7.05
N TRP A 23 3.97 3.02 -7.00
CA TRP A 23 3.35 2.38 -8.15
C TRP A 23 1.88 2.74 -8.20
N TRP A 24 1.41 3.05 -9.41
CA TRP A 24 -0.01 3.12 -9.72
C TRP A 24 -0.43 1.80 -10.40
N ASP A 25 -1.67 1.71 -10.89
CA ASP A 25 -2.23 0.50 -11.49
C ASP A 25 -1.26 -0.22 -12.44
N ASN A 26 -0.73 0.51 -13.44
CA ASN A 26 0.20 -0.07 -14.42
C ASN A 26 1.48 -0.64 -13.78
N GLY A 27 1.95 -0.03 -12.69
CA GLY A 27 3.11 -0.50 -11.96
C GLY A 27 2.86 -1.81 -11.22
N HIS A 28 1.75 -1.86 -10.48
CA HIS A 28 1.31 -3.07 -9.79
C HIS A 28 1.05 -4.22 -10.78
N MET A 29 0.34 -3.94 -11.88
CA MET A 29 0.06 -4.93 -12.92
C MET A 29 1.32 -5.44 -13.60
N LEU A 30 2.31 -4.57 -13.85
CA LEU A 30 3.60 -4.98 -14.41
C LEU A 30 4.34 -5.94 -13.46
N VAL A 31 4.36 -5.65 -12.16
CA VAL A 31 4.98 -6.54 -11.17
C VAL A 31 4.26 -7.90 -11.14
N GLY A 32 2.93 -7.90 -11.18
CA GLY A 32 2.14 -9.13 -11.25
C GLY A 32 2.44 -9.94 -12.52
N GLU A 33 2.53 -9.29 -13.68
CA GLU A 33 2.87 -9.93 -14.95
C GLU A 33 4.28 -10.55 -14.93
N VAL A 34 5.27 -9.83 -14.41
CA VAL A 34 6.62 -10.36 -14.21
C VAL A 34 6.60 -11.57 -13.29
N ALA A 35 5.83 -11.54 -12.20
CA ALA A 35 5.70 -12.67 -11.29
C ALA A 35 5.10 -13.90 -11.99
N THR A 36 4.05 -13.74 -12.80
CA THR A 36 3.44 -14.83 -13.59
C THR A 36 4.46 -15.49 -14.52
N GLN A 37 5.31 -14.71 -15.19
CA GLN A 37 6.33 -15.23 -16.10
C GLN A 37 7.47 -16.00 -15.41
N LEU A 38 7.70 -15.72 -14.12
CA LEU A 38 8.77 -16.34 -13.33
C LEU A 38 8.29 -17.55 -12.50
N MET A 39 6.98 -17.79 -12.42
CA MET A 39 6.39 -18.91 -11.70
C MET A 39 6.09 -20.10 -12.62
N ASP A 40 6.06 -21.30 -12.04
CA ASP A 40 5.60 -22.50 -12.75
C ASP A 40 4.13 -22.35 -13.15
N SER A 41 3.79 -22.78 -14.36
CA SER A 41 2.42 -22.63 -14.89
C SER A 41 1.34 -23.32 -14.03
N ALA A 42 1.72 -24.39 -13.32
CA ALA A 42 0.83 -25.08 -12.39
C ALA A 42 0.51 -24.25 -11.15
N ASP A 43 1.49 -23.48 -10.65
CA ASP A 43 1.32 -22.60 -9.50
C ASP A 43 0.49 -21.37 -9.90
N VAL A 44 0.79 -20.77 -11.05
CA VAL A 44 -0.02 -19.68 -11.64
C VAL A 44 -1.49 -20.08 -11.71
N LYS A 45 -1.79 -21.24 -12.33
CA LYS A 45 -3.16 -21.75 -12.46
C LYS A 45 -3.82 -21.97 -11.09
N THR A 46 -3.06 -22.46 -10.11
CA THR A 46 -3.57 -22.69 -8.75
C THR A 46 -3.93 -21.37 -8.07
N ILE A 47 -3.04 -20.38 -8.14
CA ILE A 47 -3.24 -19.05 -7.57
C ILE A 47 -4.44 -18.36 -8.21
N GLU A 48 -4.49 -18.32 -9.54
CA GLU A 48 -5.59 -17.66 -10.28
C GLU A 48 -6.93 -18.35 -10.02
N SER A 49 -6.96 -19.69 -9.87
CA SER A 49 -8.19 -20.38 -9.47
C SER A 49 -8.70 -20.00 -8.08
N MET A 50 -7.79 -19.58 -7.18
CA MET A 50 -8.18 -19.05 -5.87
C MET A 50 -8.67 -17.61 -6.02
N LEU A 51 -7.93 -16.76 -6.72
CA LEU A 51 -8.25 -15.35 -6.92
C LEU A 51 -9.60 -15.15 -7.61
N SER A 52 -9.87 -15.93 -8.66
CA SER A 52 -11.10 -15.89 -9.47
C SER A 52 -12.37 -16.28 -8.69
N SER A 53 -12.22 -16.86 -7.49
CA SER A 53 -13.37 -17.17 -6.63
C SER A 53 -14.16 -15.94 -6.16
N TRP A 54 -13.61 -14.73 -6.35
CA TRP A 54 -14.28 -13.46 -6.07
C TRP A 54 -14.65 -12.66 -7.33
N ASP A 55 -14.62 -13.25 -8.52
CA ASP A 55 -14.90 -12.52 -9.77
C ASP A 55 -16.34 -11.99 -9.84
N GLU A 56 -17.29 -12.60 -9.13
CA GLU A 56 -18.68 -12.09 -9.04
C GLU A 56 -18.74 -10.75 -8.31
N ASP A 57 -17.95 -10.59 -7.23
CA ASP A 57 -17.92 -9.38 -6.41
C ASP A 57 -16.92 -8.34 -6.95
N PHE A 58 -15.81 -8.82 -7.52
CA PHE A 58 -14.68 -8.02 -8.00
C PHE A 58 -14.24 -8.46 -9.40
N PRO A 59 -15.02 -8.15 -10.45
CA PRO A 59 -14.73 -8.59 -11.80
C PRO A 59 -13.38 -8.07 -12.31
N ASN A 60 -12.73 -8.87 -13.16
CA ASN A 60 -11.41 -8.58 -13.74
C ASN A 60 -10.29 -8.44 -12.69
N THR A 61 -10.37 -9.17 -11.57
CA THR A 61 -9.30 -9.19 -10.54
C THR A 61 -8.87 -10.60 -10.16
N GLY A 62 -9.22 -11.58 -10.99
CA GLY A 62 -8.94 -13.01 -10.80
C GLY A 62 -7.58 -13.49 -11.35
N GLU A 63 -6.88 -12.66 -12.13
CA GLU A 63 -5.54 -12.97 -12.66
C GLU A 63 -4.48 -12.31 -11.80
N ILE A 64 -3.27 -12.87 -11.74
CA ILE A 64 -2.19 -12.32 -10.88
C ILE A 64 -1.86 -10.86 -11.25
N ALA A 65 -1.80 -10.54 -12.55
CA ALA A 65 -1.53 -9.19 -13.00
C ALA A 65 -2.65 -8.22 -12.59
N THR A 66 -3.92 -8.60 -12.77
CA THR A 66 -5.06 -7.72 -12.51
C THR A 66 -5.44 -7.66 -11.03
N THR A 67 -5.14 -8.69 -10.25
CA THR A 67 -5.37 -8.69 -8.81
C THR A 67 -4.46 -7.73 -8.07
N ALA A 68 -3.30 -7.41 -8.65
CA ALA A 68 -2.28 -6.56 -8.04
C ALA A 68 -2.76 -5.12 -7.76
N VAL A 69 -3.86 -4.68 -8.36
CA VAL A 69 -4.46 -3.35 -8.11
C VAL A 69 -5.66 -3.40 -7.17
N TRP A 70 -6.10 -4.60 -6.77
CA TRP A 70 -7.38 -4.78 -6.10
C TRP A 70 -7.46 -4.01 -4.77
N MET A 71 -6.39 -4.00 -3.95
CA MET A 71 -6.44 -3.28 -2.67
C MET A 71 -6.52 -1.77 -2.85
N ASP A 72 -5.95 -1.23 -3.93
CA ASP A 72 -6.10 0.18 -4.27
C ASP A 72 -7.54 0.50 -4.67
N LEU A 73 -8.20 -0.40 -5.41
CA LEU A 73 -9.60 -0.25 -5.79
C LEU A 73 -10.57 -0.32 -4.60
N ILE A 74 -10.29 -1.17 -3.61
CA ILE A 74 -11.23 -1.37 -2.49
C ILE A 74 -11.05 -0.42 -1.31
N LYS A 75 -9.87 0.22 -1.18
CA LYS A 75 -9.68 1.29 -0.19
C LYS A 75 -10.34 2.61 -0.63
N CYS A 76 -10.75 2.71 -1.90
CA CYS A 76 -11.38 3.90 -2.43
C CYS A 76 -12.70 4.23 -1.75
N THR A 77 -12.86 5.52 -1.46
CA THR A 77 -14.06 6.10 -0.85
C THR A 77 -14.97 6.80 -1.85
N SER A 78 -14.45 7.14 -3.04
CA SER A 78 -15.21 7.78 -4.12
C SER A 78 -14.51 7.61 -5.46
N VAL A 79 -15.27 7.73 -6.54
CA VAL A 79 -14.73 7.73 -7.91
C VAL A 79 -13.93 9.00 -8.16
N SER A 80 -12.69 8.85 -8.63
CA SER A 80 -11.73 9.93 -8.92
C SER A 80 -10.82 9.54 -10.08
N SER A 81 -9.98 10.46 -10.58
CA SER A 81 -9.03 10.17 -11.67
C SER A 81 -8.06 9.03 -11.37
N TYR A 82 -7.86 8.68 -10.10
CA TYR A 82 -7.00 7.60 -9.62
C TYR A 82 -7.78 6.50 -8.88
N CYS A 83 -9.11 6.55 -8.93
CA CYS A 83 -9.95 5.46 -8.49
C CYS A 83 -11.22 5.35 -9.33
N GLN A 84 -11.27 4.36 -10.20
CA GLN A 84 -12.40 4.16 -11.12
C GLN A 84 -13.37 3.06 -10.66
N SER A 85 -13.17 2.48 -9.46
CA SER A 85 -14.01 1.39 -8.95
C SER A 85 -15.46 1.87 -8.71
N PRO A 86 -16.46 1.29 -9.38
CA PRO A 86 -17.85 1.69 -9.22
C PRO A 86 -18.46 1.23 -7.89
N VAL A 87 -17.85 0.25 -7.22
CA VAL A 87 -18.40 -0.39 -6.01
C VAL A 87 -17.86 0.25 -4.71
N SER A 88 -16.73 1.00 -4.79
CA SER A 88 -16.10 1.79 -3.72
C SER A 88 -16.40 1.30 -2.29
N PRO A 89 -16.01 0.06 -1.93
CA PRO A 89 -16.37 -0.55 -0.65
C PRO A 89 -15.73 0.17 0.56
N SER A 90 -14.82 1.12 0.32
CA SER A 90 -14.31 2.06 1.32
C SER A 90 -13.64 1.38 2.52
N ILE A 91 -12.90 0.29 2.29
CA ILE A 91 -12.16 -0.42 3.34
C ILE A 91 -10.86 0.34 3.62
N THR A 92 -10.98 1.48 4.31
CA THR A 92 -9.87 2.42 4.50
C THR A 92 -8.71 1.85 5.30
N SER A 93 -8.93 0.80 6.10
CA SER A 93 -7.87 0.10 6.83
C SER A 93 -6.80 -0.49 5.92
N MET A 94 -7.11 -0.75 4.64
CA MET A 94 -6.13 -1.21 3.67
C MET A 94 -5.19 -0.10 3.19
N SER A 95 -5.42 1.16 3.57
CA SER A 95 -4.48 2.25 3.28
C SER A 95 -3.17 2.03 4.03
N ASP A 96 -3.25 1.72 5.33
CA ASP A 96 -2.07 1.53 6.19
C ASP A 96 -1.28 0.27 5.80
N TRP A 97 -1.94 -0.70 5.18
CA TRP A 97 -1.32 -1.96 4.75
C TRP A 97 -0.38 -1.80 3.52
N HIS A 98 -0.40 -0.64 2.84
CA HIS A 98 0.37 -0.39 1.62
C HIS A 98 1.77 0.20 1.85
N TYR A 99 2.02 0.79 3.02
CA TYR A 99 3.22 1.56 3.25
C TYR A 99 3.84 1.30 4.62
N ILE A 100 5.05 1.82 4.75
CA ILE A 100 5.69 2.12 6.03
C ILE A 100 6.25 3.54 5.94
N ASP A 101 6.01 4.34 6.98
CA ASP A 101 6.58 5.66 7.12
C ASP A 101 7.90 5.54 7.89
N LEU A 102 9.01 5.51 7.15
CA LEU A 102 10.35 5.51 7.75
C LEU A 102 10.85 6.93 7.95
N PRO A 103 11.54 7.22 9.06
CA PRO A 103 12.13 8.53 9.29
C PRO A 103 13.44 8.63 8.49
N VAL A 104 13.32 8.96 7.20
CA VAL A 104 14.46 9.22 6.32
C VAL A 104 14.58 10.72 6.07
N ASN A 105 15.76 11.29 6.31
CA ASN A 105 16.04 12.66 5.94
C ASN A 105 16.44 12.71 4.47
N THR A 106 15.50 13.14 3.63
CA THR A 106 15.66 13.23 2.16
C THR A 106 16.72 14.24 1.71
N ARG A 107 17.28 15.05 2.63
CA ARG A 107 18.39 15.98 2.37
C ARG A 107 19.76 15.44 2.77
N GLY A 108 19.86 14.13 3.04
CA GLY A 108 21.13 13.44 3.32
C GLY A 108 21.61 13.51 4.76
N GLY A 109 20.80 14.04 5.69
CA GLY A 109 21.07 13.91 7.12
C GLY A 109 20.75 12.50 7.64
N LYS A 110 21.27 12.15 8.80
CA LYS A 110 20.87 10.93 9.51
C LYS A 110 19.63 11.18 10.36
N TRP A 111 18.84 10.15 10.61
CA TRP A 111 17.81 10.17 11.65
C TRP A 111 18.42 9.66 12.95
N GLU A 112 18.50 10.50 13.99
CA GLU A 112 19.08 10.12 15.29
C GLU A 112 20.44 9.37 15.16
N ASP A 113 21.31 9.89 14.28
CA ASP A 113 22.61 9.29 13.92
C ASP A 113 22.57 7.91 13.24
N LYS A 114 21.39 7.39 12.90
CA LYS A 114 21.18 6.13 12.17
C LYS A 114 21.39 6.30 10.66
N GLU A 115 21.99 5.28 10.06
CA GLU A 115 22.10 5.16 8.61
C GLU A 115 20.74 4.80 7.98
N ALA A 116 20.55 5.16 6.71
CA ALA A 116 19.37 4.78 5.93
C ALA A 116 19.40 3.30 5.54
N ASN A 117 19.24 2.40 6.52
CA ASN A 117 19.22 0.96 6.34
C ASN A 117 18.08 0.31 7.14
N LEU A 118 18.05 -1.03 7.20
CA LEU A 118 16.97 -1.80 7.84
C LEU A 118 16.78 -1.49 9.35
N THR A 119 17.75 -0.89 10.04
CA THR A 119 17.57 -0.48 11.45
C THR A 119 16.51 0.61 11.63
N LEU A 120 16.14 1.34 10.56
CA LEU A 120 15.07 2.34 10.62
C LEU A 120 13.68 1.72 10.77
N PHE A 121 13.51 0.42 10.52
CA PHE A 121 12.22 -0.25 10.71
C PHE A 121 11.78 -0.27 12.17
N ASP A 122 12.74 -0.25 13.11
CA ASP A 122 12.45 -0.14 14.55
C ASP A 122 11.86 1.24 14.91
N ASP A 123 12.03 2.24 14.05
CA ASP A 123 11.55 3.62 14.22
C ASP A 123 10.35 3.94 13.31
N THR A 124 9.63 2.93 12.82
CA THR A 124 8.48 3.12 11.92
C THR A 124 7.46 4.07 12.55
N MET A 125 7.09 5.13 11.82
CA MET A 125 6.18 6.18 12.29
C MET A 125 4.72 5.99 11.83
N GLY A 126 4.46 4.95 11.04
CA GLY A 126 3.12 4.64 10.53
C GLY A 126 3.15 3.60 9.42
N GLY A 127 1.98 3.09 9.05
CA GLY A 127 1.83 2.00 8.11
C GLY A 127 2.18 0.64 8.71
N ASP A 128 1.60 -0.41 8.13
CA ASP A 128 1.60 -1.78 8.65
C ASP A 128 2.06 -2.81 7.61
N ALA A 129 2.57 -2.38 6.45
CA ALA A 129 2.85 -3.29 5.34
C ALA A 129 3.74 -4.49 5.73
N VAL A 130 4.74 -4.27 6.58
CA VAL A 130 5.64 -5.35 7.04
C VAL A 130 4.91 -6.36 7.91
N SER A 131 4.14 -5.88 8.88
CA SER A 131 3.34 -6.72 9.77
C SER A 131 2.31 -7.54 8.99
N VAL A 132 1.68 -6.93 7.98
CA VAL A 132 0.65 -7.57 7.17
C VAL A 132 1.26 -8.62 6.23
N ILE A 133 2.40 -8.34 5.58
CA ILE A 133 3.04 -9.34 4.71
C ILE A 133 3.56 -10.54 5.50
N GLU A 134 4.16 -10.30 6.68
CA GLU A 134 4.55 -11.37 7.57
C GLU A 134 3.35 -12.19 8.05
N GLY A 135 2.26 -11.50 8.42
CA GLY A 135 1.01 -12.12 8.83
C GLY A 135 0.40 -12.98 7.74
N ALA A 136 0.40 -12.50 6.49
CA ALA A 136 -0.08 -13.23 5.32
C ALA A 136 0.73 -14.51 5.08
N ILE A 137 2.07 -14.41 5.07
CA ILE A 137 2.97 -15.57 4.89
C ILE A 137 2.78 -16.60 6.02
N LYS A 138 2.68 -16.14 7.28
CA LYS A 138 2.41 -17.03 8.43
C LYS A 138 1.04 -17.70 8.28
N SER A 139 0.04 -16.97 7.81
CA SER A 139 -1.34 -17.45 7.66
C SER A 139 -1.51 -18.46 6.54
N PHE A 140 -0.77 -18.36 5.43
CA PHE A 140 -0.81 -19.38 4.37
C PHE A 140 -0.49 -20.79 4.87
N LYS A 141 0.34 -20.92 5.90
CA LYS A 141 0.72 -22.22 6.49
C LYS A 141 -0.42 -22.89 7.26
N THR A 142 -1.36 -22.11 7.80
CA THR A 142 -2.35 -22.61 8.76
C THR A 142 -3.79 -22.42 8.28
N THR A 143 -4.03 -21.48 7.37
CA THR A 143 -5.38 -21.15 6.91
C THR A 143 -6.08 -22.34 6.27
N LYS A 144 -7.35 -22.53 6.65
CA LYS A 144 -8.28 -23.45 6.00
C LYS A 144 -9.44 -22.70 5.31
N SER A 145 -9.41 -21.36 5.35
CA SER A 145 -10.42 -20.50 4.75
C SER A 145 -9.96 -20.06 3.36
N LYS A 146 -10.74 -20.42 2.34
CA LYS A 146 -10.53 -19.92 0.97
C LYS A 146 -10.63 -18.40 0.90
N TRP A 147 -11.55 -17.82 1.66
CA TRP A 147 -11.71 -16.36 1.75
C TRP A 147 -10.43 -15.70 2.29
N ALA A 148 -9.87 -16.22 3.39
CA ALA A 148 -8.65 -15.67 3.97
C ALA A 148 -7.44 -15.88 3.04
N ALA A 149 -7.32 -17.06 2.41
CA ALA A 149 -6.26 -17.33 1.44
C ALA A 149 -6.33 -16.37 0.24
N ASN A 150 -7.53 -16.11 -0.28
CA ASN A 150 -7.73 -15.15 -1.37
C ASN A 150 -7.34 -13.73 -0.95
N LEU A 151 -7.79 -13.26 0.22
CA LEU A 151 -7.38 -11.96 0.76
C LEU A 151 -5.85 -11.83 0.87
N PHE A 152 -5.18 -12.84 1.40
CA PHE A 152 -3.73 -12.82 1.56
C PHE A 152 -2.97 -12.87 0.23
N LEU A 153 -3.48 -13.59 -0.79
CA LEU A 153 -2.90 -13.57 -2.14
C LEU A 153 -3.02 -12.19 -2.76
N ARG A 154 -4.20 -11.57 -2.68
CA ARG A 154 -4.44 -10.21 -3.17
C ARG A 154 -3.51 -9.19 -2.52
N TYR A 155 -3.34 -9.31 -1.20
CA TYR A 155 -2.36 -8.51 -0.46
C TYR A 155 -0.94 -8.73 -0.99
N SER A 156 -0.49 -9.98 -1.14
CA SER A 156 0.87 -10.30 -1.59
C SER A 156 1.23 -9.74 -2.97
N PHE A 157 0.28 -9.72 -3.91
CA PHE A 157 0.53 -9.16 -5.26
C PHE A 157 0.39 -7.63 -5.33
N THR A 158 -0.37 -7.03 -4.42
CA THR A 158 -0.47 -5.57 -4.34
C THR A 158 0.70 -4.94 -3.60
N SER A 159 1.39 -5.68 -2.73
CA SER A 159 2.45 -5.18 -1.84
C SER A 159 3.75 -4.83 -2.57
N SER A 160 3.74 -3.74 -3.33
CA SER A 160 4.95 -3.01 -3.68
C SER A 160 5.15 -1.95 -2.60
N VAL A 161 5.96 -2.25 -1.58
CA VAL A 161 6.17 -1.36 -0.43
C VAL A 161 6.58 0.02 -0.93
N THR A 162 5.67 1.00 -0.80
CA THR A 162 5.95 2.39 -1.13
C THR A 162 6.51 3.06 0.12
N CYS A 163 7.75 3.54 0.05
CA CYS A 163 8.40 4.23 1.17
C CYS A 163 8.02 5.71 1.11
N THR A 164 7.16 6.17 2.02
CA THR A 164 6.78 7.57 2.16
C THR A 164 7.66 8.23 3.23
N SER A 165 8.49 9.17 2.84
CA SER A 165 9.29 9.96 3.78
C SER A 165 8.44 11.09 4.35
N ARG A 166 8.03 11.01 5.62
CA ARG A 166 7.52 12.20 6.33
C ARG A 166 8.69 13.01 6.88
N CYS A 167 8.84 14.24 6.41
CA CYS A 167 9.70 15.24 7.06
C CYS A 167 8.93 15.87 8.23
N THR A 168 9.30 15.55 9.46
CA THR A 168 8.98 16.38 10.62
C THR A 168 9.97 17.55 10.66
N LEU A 169 9.42 18.78 10.71
CA LEU A 169 10.16 20.03 10.94
C LEU A 169 10.35 20.27 12.43
#